data_AF-A0A3D0ZU35-F1
#
_entry.id   AF-A0A3D0ZU35-F1
#
_cell.length_a   1.000
_cell.length_b   1.000
_cell.length_c   1.000
_cell.angle_alpha   90.00
_cell.angle_beta   90.00
_cell.angle_gamma   90.00
#
_symmetry.space_group_name_H-M   'P 1'
#
loop_
_entity.id
_entity.type
_entity.pdbx_description
1 polymer ?
#
loop_
_entity_poly.entity_id
_entity_poly.type
_entity_poly.pdbx_seq_one_letter_code
_entity_poly.pdbx_strand_id
1 'polypeptide(L)'
;MNWLLLTLLVCALSPNAFGQDVADPFEGANRKSHALNQIIDERFAGPIASGYSHNLSGPLERSLDRFYGNFADVGDAVNGFLQGKPRVFLFSTLRVVI
;
A
#
# COMPACT_ATOMS: atom_id res chain seq x y z
N MET A 1 -34.54 17.31 18.66
CA MET A 1 -33.48 16.66 19.46
C MET A 1 -33.54 15.12 19.40
N ASN A 2 -33.94 14.49 18.29
CA ASN A 2 -34.03 13.00 18.20
C ASN A 2 -33.17 12.38 17.09
N TRP A 3 -32.55 13.21 16.25
CA TRP A 3 -31.84 12.74 15.05
C TRP A 3 -30.47 12.15 15.40
N LEU A 4 -29.80 12.73 16.40
CA LEU A 4 -28.51 12.23 16.91
C LEU A 4 -28.63 10.83 17.54
N LEU A 5 -29.75 10.53 18.19
CA LEU A 5 -30.00 9.21 18.78
C LEU A 5 -30.23 8.15 17.69
N LEU A 6 -30.93 8.51 16.61
CA LEU A 6 -31.14 7.62 15.46
C LEU A 6 -29.83 7.31 14.73
N THR A 7 -28.95 8.30 14.54
CA THR A 7 -27.64 8.07 13.89
C THR A 7 -26.71 7.17 14.72
N LEU A 8 -26.73 7.31 16.05
CA LEU A 8 -25.94 6.45 16.93
C LEU A 8 -26.45 5.00 16.94
N LEU A 9 -27.76 4.81 16.94
CA LEU A 9 -28.37 3.48 16.89
C LEU A 9 -28.04 2.74 15.57
N VAL A 10 -28.08 3.45 14.44
CA VAL A 10 -27.72 2.89 13.12
C VAL A 10 -26.23 2.51 13.04
N CYS A 11 -25.35 3.29 13.68
CA CYS A 11 -23.92 2.97 13.73
C CYS A 11 -23.65 1.71 14.58
N ALA A 12 -24.33 1.59 15.74
CA ALA A 12 -24.19 0.47 16.65
C ALA A 12 -24.79 -0.85 16.12
N LEU A 13 -25.82 -0.78 15.27
CA LEU A 13 -26.46 -1.94 14.64
C LEU A 13 -25.76 -2.38 13.34
N SER A 14 -24.72 -1.67 12.89
CA SER A 14 -24.04 -2.06 11.67
C SER A 14 -23.32 -3.41 11.89
N PRO A 15 -23.59 -4.44 11.05
CA PRO A 15 -22.96 -5.75 11.19
C PRO A 15 -21.43 -5.72 10.92
N ASN A 16 -20.90 -4.58 10.51
CA ASN A 16 -19.47 -4.31 10.34
C ASN A 16 -18.86 -3.52 11.53
N ALA A 17 -19.65 -3.18 12.57
CA ALA A 17 -19.15 -2.46 13.76
C ALA A 17 -18.18 -3.31 14.58
N PHE A 18 -18.34 -4.63 14.54
CA PHE A 18 -17.37 -5.59 15.04
C PHE A 18 -16.54 -6.01 13.84
N GLY A 19 -15.28 -5.54 13.80
CA GLY A 19 -14.35 -5.88 12.73
C GLY A 19 -14.41 -7.38 12.46
N GLN A 20 -14.58 -7.75 11.19
CA GLN A 20 -14.49 -9.14 10.79
C GLN A 20 -13.11 -9.64 11.22
N ASP A 21 -13.07 -10.56 12.19
CA ASP A 21 -11.85 -11.31 12.48
C ASP A 21 -11.56 -12.11 11.21
N VAL A 22 -10.67 -11.56 10.37
CA VAL A 22 -10.11 -12.28 9.23
C VAL A 22 -9.21 -13.34 9.85
N ALA A 23 -9.78 -14.52 10.09
CA ALA A 23 -9.05 -15.65 10.64
C ALA A 23 -7.92 -16.02 9.67
N ASP A 24 -6.68 -15.62 10.00
CA ASP A 24 -5.47 -15.99 9.27
C ASP A 24 -4.92 -17.30 9.86
N PRO A 25 -5.05 -18.45 9.17
CA PRO A 25 -4.57 -19.73 9.68
C PRO A 25 -3.05 -19.76 9.92
N PHE A 26 -2.30 -18.83 9.33
CA PHE A 26 -0.84 -18.77 9.40
C PHE A 26 -0.32 -17.62 10.28
N GLU A 27 -1.18 -17.01 11.09
CA GLU A 27 -0.84 -15.85 11.92
C GLU A 27 0.43 -16.07 12.76
N GLY A 28 0.59 -17.24 13.38
CA GLY A 28 1.75 -17.56 14.20
C GLY A 28 3.07 -17.61 13.42
N ALA A 29 3.03 -18.05 12.16
CA ALA A 29 4.20 -18.05 11.28
C ALA A 29 4.48 -16.63 10.75
N ASN A 30 3.43 -15.91 10.35
CA ASN A 30 3.51 -14.53 9.86
C ASN A 30 4.08 -13.60 10.93
N ARG A 31 3.66 -13.74 12.20
CA ARG A 31 4.21 -12.96 13.32
C ARG A 31 5.69 -13.23 13.58
N LYS A 32 6.15 -14.48 13.44
CA LYS A 32 7.59 -14.80 13.59
C LYS A 32 8.43 -14.21 12.47
N SER A 33 7.96 -14.34 11.23
CA SER A 33 8.60 -13.72 10.07
C SER A 33 8.63 -12.19 10.21
N HIS A 34 7.52 -11.60 10.67
CA HIS A 34 7.43 -10.17 10.92
C HIS A 34 8.41 -9.69 12.00
N ALA A 35 8.53 -10.41 13.12
CA ALA A 35 9.52 -10.09 14.15
C ALA A 35 10.96 -10.15 13.62
N LEU A 36 11.28 -11.13 12.77
CA LEU A 36 12.58 -11.21 12.11
C LEU A 36 12.81 -10.01 11.16
N ASN A 37 11.82 -9.67 10.34
CA ASN A 37 11.89 -8.51 9.45
C ASN A 37 12.09 -7.22 10.23
N GLN A 38 11.46 -7.08 11.40
CA GLN A 38 11.59 -5.92 12.26
C GLN A 38 13.01 -5.78 12.85
N ILE A 39 13.63 -6.88 13.27
CA ILE A 39 15.03 -6.88 13.71
C ILE A 39 15.96 -6.46 12.56
N ILE A 40 15.71 -6.95 11.34
CA ILE A 40 16.50 -6.59 10.17
C ILE A 40 16.30 -5.11 9.83
N ASP A 41 15.07 -4.60 9.92
CA ASP A 41 14.74 -3.21 9.66
C ASP A 41 15.45 -2.27 10.63
N GLU A 42 15.35 -2.54 11.93
CA GLU A 42 15.97 -1.71 12.96
C GLU A 42 17.50 -1.66 12.88
N ARG A 43 18.14 -2.78 12.51
CA ARG A 43 19.61 -2.89 12.50
C ARG A 43 20.26 -2.60 11.16
N PHE A 44 19.57 -2.82 10.06
CA PHE A 44 20.16 -2.75 8.72
C PHE A 44 19.33 -1.89 7.76
N ALA A 45 18.08 -2.28 7.49
CA ALA A 45 17.32 -1.64 6.40
C ALA A 45 17.01 -0.17 6.71
N GLY A 46 16.57 0.14 7.93
CA GLY A 46 16.31 1.50 8.40
C GLY A 46 17.54 2.41 8.34
N PRO A 47 18.68 2.04 8.94
CA PRO A 47 19.92 2.83 8.81
C PRO A 47 20.38 3.04 7.37
N ILE A 48 20.27 2.02 6.50
CA ILE A 48 20.62 2.14 5.08
C ILE A 48 19.68 3.12 4.36
N ALA A 49 18.36 3.00 4.59
CA ALA A 49 17.36 3.89 4.00
C ALA A 49 17.53 5.35 4.48
N SER A 50 17.85 5.54 5.75
CA SER A 50 18.18 6.86 6.30
C SER A 50 19.46 7.42 5.68
N GLY A 51 20.49 6.59 5.51
CA GLY A 51 21.72 7.00 4.82
C GLY A 51 21.48 7.36 3.34
N TYR A 52 20.64 6.59 2.65
CA TYR A 52 20.25 6.86 1.26
C TYR A 52 19.53 8.21 1.12
N SER A 53 18.47 8.45 1.91
CA SER A 53 17.72 9.71 1.89
C SER A 53 18.53 10.92 2.40
N HIS A 54 19.48 10.72 3.31
CA HIS A 54 20.36 11.79 3.78
C HIS A 54 21.40 12.20 2.72
N ASN A 55 21.94 11.23 1.97
CA ASN A 55 23.00 11.48 1.00
C ASN A 55 22.48 11.92 -0.37
N LEU A 56 21.27 11.50 -0.76
CA LEU A 56 20.66 11.93 -2.02
C LEU A 56 19.92 13.26 -1.83
N SER A 57 20.10 14.17 -2.78
CA SER A 57 19.26 15.36 -2.85
C SER A 57 17.82 14.97 -3.23
N GLY A 58 16.81 15.57 -2.59
CA GLY A 58 15.41 15.28 -2.84
C GLY A 58 14.96 15.28 -4.32
N PRO A 59 15.52 16.12 -5.24
CA PRO A 59 15.21 16.00 -6.66
C PRO A 59 15.67 14.68 -7.30
N LEU A 60 16.84 14.15 -6.91
CA LEU A 60 17.37 12.89 -7.46
C LEU A 60 16.57 11.69 -6.97
N GLU A 61 16.26 11.65 -5.67
CA GLU A 61 15.41 10.63 -5.07
C GLU A 61 14.04 10.55 -5.79
N ARG A 62 13.37 11.70 -5.94
CA ARG A 62 12.09 11.77 -6.67
C ARG A 62 12.19 11.34 -8.13
N SER A 63 13.31 11.60 -8.80
CA SER A 63 13.51 11.16 -10.19
C SER A 63 13.64 9.64 -10.28
N LEU A 64 14.35 9.02 -9.33
CA LEU A 64 14.48 7.57 -9.24
C LEU A 64 13.12 6.92 -8.92
N ASP A 65 12.39 7.46 -7.94
CA ASP A 65 11.05 6.97 -7.59
C ASP A 65 10.09 7.01 -8.79
N ARG A 66 10.11 8.10 -9.56
CA ARG A 66 9.31 8.23 -10.78
C ARG A 66 9.72 7.21 -11.84
N PHE A 67 11.02 7.01 -12.06
CA PHE A 67 11.51 6.05 -13.04
C PHE A 67 11.08 4.62 -12.70
N TYR A 68 11.29 4.18 -11.45
CA TYR A 68 10.87 2.85 -11.01
C TYR A 68 9.35 2.70 -10.97
N GLY A 69 8.63 3.75 -10.55
CA GLY A 69 7.16 3.77 -10.61
C GLY A 69 6.64 3.62 -12.03
N ASN A 70 7.26 4.30 -12.99
CA ASN A 70 6.91 4.21 -14.40
C ASN A 70 7.14 2.80 -14.97
N PHE A 71 8.22 2.14 -14.52
CA PHE A 71 8.49 0.77 -14.92
C PHE A 71 7.44 -0.21 -14.37
N ALA A 72 6.99 -0.02 -13.13
CA ALA A 72 5.91 -0.81 -12.55
C ALA A 72 4.57 -0.62 -13.29
N ASP A 73 4.29 0.59 -13.78
CA ASP A 73 3.09 0.90 -14.57
C ASP A 73 2.97 0.06 -15.85
N VAL A 74 4.08 -0.51 -16.38
CA VAL A 74 4.03 -1.46 -17.51
C VAL A 74 3.24 -2.71 -17.14
N GLY A 75 3.50 -3.26 -15.94
CA GLY A 75 2.76 -4.41 -15.42
C GLY A 75 1.29 -4.09 -15.19
N ASP A 76 1.01 -2.89 -14.67
CA ASP A 76 -0.35 -2.42 -14.45
C ASP A 76 -1.12 -2.17 -15.74
N ALA A 77 -0.45 -1.72 -16.81
CA ALA A 77 -1.05 -1.63 -18.14
C ALA A 77 -1.45 -3.03 -18.64
N VAL A 78 -0.53 -4.00 -18.59
CA VAL A 78 -0.82 -5.38 -19.01
C VAL A 78 -1.96 -5.98 -18.18
N ASN A 79 -1.89 -5.86 -16.86
CA ASN A 79 -2.92 -6.36 -15.96
C ASN A 79 -4.27 -5.66 -16.16
N GLY A 80 -4.27 -4.35 -16.37
CA GLY A 80 -5.46 -3.56 -16.64
C GLY A 80 -6.14 -3.97 -17.95
N PHE A 81 -5.36 -4.28 -18.98
CA PHE A 81 -5.86 -4.84 -20.23
C PHE A 81 -6.48 -6.22 -20.01
N LEU A 82 -5.75 -7.14 -19.37
CA LEU A 82 -6.22 -8.51 -19.11
C LEU A 82 -7.45 -8.56 -18.21
N GLN A 83 -7.57 -7.64 -17.25
CA GLN A 83 -8.72 -7.53 -16.35
C GLN A 83 -9.91 -6.76 -16.95
N GLY A 84 -9.82 -6.30 -18.20
CA GLY A 84 -10.88 -5.52 -18.84
C GLY A 84 -11.14 -4.18 -18.15
N LYS A 85 -10.11 -3.57 -17.55
CA LYS A 85 -10.16 -2.28 -16.85
C LYS A 85 -9.57 -1.19 -17.75
N PRO A 86 -10.34 -0.64 -18.72
CA PRO A 86 -9.82 0.28 -19.73
C PRO A 86 -9.22 1.56 -19.12
N ARG A 87 -9.78 2.02 -18.00
CA ARG A 87 -9.25 3.18 -17.26
C ARG A 87 -7.82 2.92 -16.78
N VAL A 88 -7.58 1.79 -16.13
CA VAL A 88 -6.25 1.43 -15.59
C VAL A 88 -5.27 1.27 -16.74
N PHE A 89 -5.65 0.52 -17.78
CA PHE A 89 -4.82 0.33 -18.97
C PHE A 89 -4.37 1.66 -19.60
N LEU A 90 -5.31 2.57 -19.86
CA LEU A 90 -5.02 3.85 -20.51
C LEU A 90 -4.11 4.73 -19.63
N PHE A 91 -4.44 4.90 -18.35
CA PHE A 91 -3.67 5.78 -17.49
C PHE A 91 -2.27 5.24 -17.18
N SER A 92 -2.12 3.92 -16.99
CA SER A 92 -0.80 3.31 -16.79
C SER A 92 0.05 3.37 -18.07
N THR A 93 -0.54 3.16 -19.25
CA THR A 93 0.19 3.31 -20.53
C THR A 93 0.63 4.76 -20.77
N LEU A 94 -0.22 5.74 -20.48
CA LEU A 94 0.12 7.15 -20.64
C LEU A 94 1.26 7.58 -19.71
N ARG A 95 1.28 7.07 -18.47
CA ARG A 95 2.41 7.28 -17.56
C ARG A 95 3.71 6.72 -18.12
N VAL A 96 3.68 5.49 -18.67
CA VAL A 96 4.86 4.87 -19.30
C VAL A 96 5.46 5.71 -20.41
N VAL A 97 4.61 6.33 -21.23
CA VAL A 97 5.01 7.06 -22.43
C VAL A 97 5.47 8.51 -22.17
N ILE A 98 4.99 9.14 -21.09
CA ILE A 98 5.17 10.58 -20.79
C ILE A 98 6.11 10.78 -19.60
#